data_AF-M7Z1T1-F1
#
_entry.id   AF-M7Z1T1-F1
#
_cell.length_a   1.000
_cell.length_b   1.000
_cell.length_c   1.000
_cell.angle_alpha   90.00
_cell.angle_beta   90.00
_cell.angle_gamma   90.00
#
_symmetry.space_group_name_H-M   'P 1'
#
loop_
_entity.id
_entity.type
_entity.pdbx_description
1 polymer ?
#
loop_
_entity_poly.entity_id
_entity_poly.type
_entity_poly.pdbx_seq_one_letter_code
_entity_poly.pdbx_strand_id
1 'polypeptide(L)'
;MLGKTALAVLLVLAGLAAGTRPPPPASEDALEEVAGSLEMYVDRLPQMPKVRGYSMERGRATPVHLAVGMYRKKWVMKFIVEPAKTRDHSRVPARLLEYHAKVAEEEATRKRYIVMYEYDDGATGGPTHMYINGKRLEDPATETPRVGATEVWEVVNLTPDDHPLHLHLATFQAVRARGLVGLDEFKDCMARLNDAGRCNVSGHAAGDAVAVPEHERAWKNVGKMAPGYVTTVVVKFLMVDTGEAYPFDATAEPGYVYHCHILDHEDNAMIRPLKLIR
;
A
#
# COMPACT_ATOMS: atom_id res chain seq x y z
N MET A 1 48.74 -21.24 -54.14
CA MET A 1 47.37 -21.47 -53.64
C MET A 1 47.31 -22.83 -52.95
N LEU A 2 47.58 -22.91 -51.65
CA LEU A 2 47.35 -24.06 -50.76
C LEU A 2 47.89 -23.61 -49.40
N GLY A 3 47.01 -23.31 -48.44
CA GLY A 3 47.48 -22.81 -47.13
C GLY A 3 46.45 -22.12 -46.25
N LYS A 4 45.19 -21.94 -46.69
CA LYS A 4 44.15 -21.30 -45.88
C LYS A 4 42.95 -22.19 -45.52
N THR A 5 42.87 -23.41 -46.06
CA THR A 5 41.70 -24.30 -45.86
C THR A 5 41.87 -25.31 -44.73
N ALA A 6 43.09 -25.59 -44.25
CA ALA A 6 43.30 -26.59 -43.20
C ALA A 6 43.07 -26.05 -41.77
N LEU A 7 43.24 -24.73 -41.54
CA LEU A 7 43.13 -24.14 -40.20
C LEU A 7 41.67 -23.89 -39.77
N ALA A 8 40.76 -23.73 -40.74
CA ALA A 8 39.34 -23.50 -40.46
C ALA A 8 38.62 -24.77 -39.97
N VAL A 9 39.10 -25.97 -40.31
CA VAL A 9 38.44 -27.23 -39.91
C VAL A 9 38.80 -27.63 -38.47
N LEU A 10 39.98 -27.27 -37.96
CA LEU A 10 40.37 -27.58 -36.58
C LEU A 10 39.67 -26.72 -35.53
N LEU A 11 39.30 -25.48 -35.87
CA LEU A 11 38.59 -24.57 -34.97
C LEU A 11 37.10 -24.87 -34.85
N VAL A 12 36.50 -25.50 -35.87
CA VAL A 12 35.07 -25.89 -35.82
C VAL A 12 34.86 -27.16 -35.00
N LEU A 13 35.84 -28.07 -34.95
CA LEU A 13 35.73 -29.30 -34.13
C LEU A 13 35.92 -29.07 -32.62
N ALA A 14 36.61 -27.99 -32.20
CA ALA A 14 36.72 -27.64 -30.78
C ALA A 14 35.47 -26.93 -30.23
N GLY A 15 34.65 -26.32 -31.09
CA GLY A 15 33.42 -25.62 -30.69
C GLY A 15 32.21 -26.52 -30.47
N LEU A 16 32.26 -27.79 -30.90
CA LEU A 16 31.12 -28.71 -30.83
C LEU A 16 31.14 -29.64 -29.60
N ALA A 17 32.16 -29.55 -28.74
CA ALA A 17 32.27 -30.35 -27.50
C ALA A 17 32.07 -29.54 -26.20
N ALA A 18 31.88 -28.22 -26.28
CA ALA A 18 31.53 -27.40 -25.14
C ALA A 18 30.01 -27.25 -25.05
N GLY A 19 29.34 -28.33 -24.63
CA GLY A 19 27.96 -28.23 -24.18
C GLY A 19 27.86 -27.12 -23.13
N THR A 20 26.94 -26.18 -23.33
CA THR A 20 26.65 -25.10 -22.38
C THR A 20 26.14 -25.73 -21.10
N ARG A 21 27.06 -26.01 -20.18
CA ARG A 21 26.73 -26.42 -18.82
C ARG A 21 25.97 -25.25 -18.19
N PRO A 22 24.78 -25.46 -17.61
CA PRO A 22 24.16 -24.41 -16.82
C PRO A 22 25.16 -23.96 -15.75
N PRO A 23 25.24 -22.66 -15.43
CA PRO A 23 26.12 -22.20 -14.38
C PRO A 23 25.80 -22.99 -13.09
N PRO A 24 26.82 -23.35 -12.29
CA PRO A 24 26.56 -24.01 -11.02
C PRO A 24 25.58 -23.15 -10.21
N PRO A 25 24.64 -23.77 -9.48
CA PRO A 25 23.76 -23.02 -8.59
C PRO A 25 24.62 -22.20 -7.63
N ALA A 26 24.22 -20.94 -7.41
CA ALA A 26 24.92 -20.08 -6.47
C ALA A 26 24.90 -20.77 -5.08
N SER A 27 26.08 -21.08 -4.55
CA SER A 27 26.21 -21.54 -3.17
C SER A 27 26.04 -20.36 -2.23
N GLU A 28 25.66 -20.62 -0.97
CA GLU A 28 25.63 -19.58 0.07
C GLU A 28 26.97 -18.86 0.17
N ASP A 29 28.09 -19.59 0.10
CA ASP A 29 29.43 -19.01 0.11
C ASP A 29 29.67 -18.02 -1.05
N ALA A 30 29.18 -18.33 -2.25
CA ALA A 30 29.31 -17.45 -3.41
C ALA A 30 28.42 -16.20 -3.28
N LEU A 31 27.26 -16.34 -2.66
CA LEU A 31 26.36 -15.22 -2.37
C LEU A 31 26.94 -14.31 -1.28
N GLU A 32 27.56 -14.87 -0.24
CA GLU A 32 28.24 -14.11 0.81
C GLU A 32 29.47 -13.37 0.28
N GLU A 33 30.28 -14.01 -0.56
CA GLU A 33 31.45 -13.39 -1.19
C GLU A 33 31.04 -12.22 -2.10
N VAL A 34 30.01 -12.42 -2.93
CA VAL A 34 29.47 -11.35 -3.78
C VAL A 34 28.87 -10.23 -2.93
N ALA A 35 28.05 -10.55 -1.92
CA ALA A 35 27.46 -9.54 -1.04
C ALA A 35 28.50 -8.73 -0.26
N GLY A 36 29.59 -9.36 0.17
CA GLY A 36 30.72 -8.68 0.84
C GLY A 36 31.57 -7.83 -0.10
N SER A 37 31.57 -8.16 -1.41
CA SER A 37 32.32 -7.42 -2.44
C SER A 37 31.57 -6.19 -2.98
N LEU A 38 30.25 -6.09 -2.74
CA LEU A 38 29.44 -4.96 -3.17
C LEU A 38 29.73 -3.75 -2.29
N GLU A 39 30.01 -2.61 -2.92
CA GLU A 39 30.12 -1.34 -2.22
C GLU A 39 28.74 -1.01 -1.61
N MET A 40 28.68 -0.96 -0.28
CA MET A 40 27.45 -0.61 0.43
C MET A 40 27.06 0.84 0.12
N TYR A 41 26.09 1.01 -0.77
CA TYR A 41 25.35 2.26 -0.90
C TYR A 41 24.37 2.37 0.27
N VAL A 42 24.88 2.67 1.46
CA VAL A 42 24.04 3.16 2.55
C VAL A 42 23.89 4.66 2.33
N ASP A 43 22.77 5.05 1.72
CA ASP A 43 22.32 6.43 1.83
C ASP A 43 22.28 6.79 3.32
N ARG A 44 22.81 7.97 3.68
CA ARG A 44 22.58 8.50 5.03
C ARG A 44 21.08 8.56 5.23
N LEU A 45 20.56 7.70 6.11
CA LEU A 45 19.14 7.64 6.41
C LEU A 45 18.63 9.08 6.63
N PRO A 46 17.55 9.50 5.95
CA PRO A 46 16.89 10.75 6.30
C PRO A 46 16.54 10.71 7.79
N GLN A 47 16.43 11.88 8.44
CA GLN A 47 16.07 11.98 9.86
C GLN A 47 14.90 11.04 10.18
N MET A 48 15.23 9.89 10.80
CA MET A 48 14.26 8.84 11.06
C MET A 48 13.19 9.37 12.01
N PRO A 49 11.90 9.04 11.79
CA PRO A 49 10.84 9.38 12.73
C PRO A 49 11.17 8.85 14.12
N LYS A 50 11.32 9.75 15.09
CA LYS A 50 11.58 9.39 16.49
C LYS A 50 10.26 9.09 17.18
N VAL A 51 10.06 7.85 17.60
CA VAL A 51 8.93 7.46 18.45
C VAL A 51 9.28 7.76 19.91
N ARG A 52 8.37 8.44 20.63
CA ARG A 52 8.55 8.74 22.04
C ARG A 52 8.22 7.49 22.86
N GLY A 53 9.21 6.94 23.59
CA GLY A 53 9.04 5.83 24.53
C GLY A 53 8.37 6.21 25.86
N TYR A 54 7.57 7.28 25.86
CA TYR A 54 6.88 7.78 27.04
C TYR A 54 5.48 8.25 26.70
N SER A 55 4.59 8.20 27.69
CA SER A 55 3.26 8.82 27.68
C SER A 55 3.24 9.98 28.67
N MET A 56 2.18 10.78 28.63
CA MET A 56 1.95 11.88 29.58
C MET A 56 0.86 11.48 30.56
N GLU A 57 1.23 11.17 31.80
CA GLU A 57 0.29 10.97 32.90
C GLU A 57 0.33 12.16 33.84
N ARG A 58 -0.81 12.85 34.00
CA ARG A 58 -0.97 14.04 34.87
C ARG A 58 0.13 15.10 34.63
N GLY A 59 0.50 15.31 33.37
CA GLY A 59 1.52 16.30 32.98
C GLY A 59 2.97 15.87 33.23
N ARG A 60 3.22 14.61 33.61
CA ARG A 60 4.58 14.04 33.73
C ARG A 60 4.81 12.96 32.69
N ALA A 61 6.02 12.93 32.13
CA ALA A 61 6.44 11.88 31.22
C ALA A 61 6.64 10.57 32.00
N THR A 62 5.88 9.54 31.64
CA THR A 62 5.98 8.19 32.20
C THR A 62 6.49 7.23 31.12
N PRO A 63 7.49 6.37 31.41
CA PRO A 63 7.95 5.36 30.45
C PRO A 63 6.81 4.44 30.03
N VAL A 64 6.73 4.12 28.75
CA VAL A 64 5.75 3.14 28.23
C VAL A 64 6.45 2.05 27.42
N HIS A 65 5.81 0.88 27.39
CA HIS A 65 6.25 -0.22 26.53
C HIS A 65 5.79 0.07 25.11
N LEU A 66 6.74 0.16 24.19
CA LEU A 66 6.48 0.27 22.76
C LEU A 66 6.55 -1.13 22.13
N ALA A 67 5.45 -1.58 21.54
CA ALA A 67 5.43 -2.77 20.69
C ALA A 67 5.56 -2.34 19.23
N VAL A 68 6.73 -2.54 18.63
CA VAL A 68 6.98 -2.30 17.20
C VAL A 68 7.39 -3.63 16.59
N GLY A 69 6.61 -4.14 15.64
CA GLY A 69 6.82 -5.47 15.07
C GLY A 69 7.07 -5.43 13.57
N MET A 70 8.09 -6.16 13.12
CA MET A 70 8.17 -6.80 11.80
C MET A 70 9.00 -8.09 11.96
N TYR A 71 8.44 -9.24 11.56
CA TYR A 71 9.01 -10.60 11.51
C TYR A 71 9.89 -11.09 12.68
N ARG A 72 9.41 -12.10 13.44
CA ARG A 72 10.10 -13.12 14.29
C ARG A 72 11.47 -12.84 14.95
N LYS A 73 11.91 -11.58 15.09
CA LYS A 73 13.03 -11.13 15.90
C LYS A 73 12.52 -9.98 16.78
N LYS A 74 12.43 -10.22 18.07
CA LYS A 74 12.10 -9.18 19.07
C LYS A 74 13.34 -8.34 19.34
N TRP A 75 13.62 -7.37 18.47
CA TRP A 75 14.57 -6.31 18.82
C TRP A 75 13.82 -5.27 19.65
N VAL A 76 13.93 -5.40 20.97
CA VAL A 76 13.45 -4.38 21.91
C VAL A 76 14.63 -3.45 22.15
N MET A 77 14.49 -2.19 21.74
CA MET A 77 15.48 -1.17 22.08
C MET A 77 15.46 -0.89 23.59
N LYS A 78 16.63 -0.77 24.20
CA LYS A 78 16.78 -0.33 25.59
C LYS A 78 17.15 1.15 25.59
N PHE A 79 16.30 1.99 26.15
CA PHE A 79 16.66 3.37 26.44
C PHE A 79 17.48 3.40 27.73
N ILE A 80 18.74 3.82 27.63
CA ILE A 80 19.58 4.11 28.80
C ILE A 80 19.40 5.59 29.09
N VAL A 81 18.67 5.91 30.16
CA VAL A 81 18.44 7.29 30.60
C VAL A 81 19.52 7.66 31.60
N GLU A 82 20.47 8.48 31.18
CA GLU A 82 21.53 8.99 32.03
C GLU A 82 20.96 9.87 33.17
N PRO A 83 21.56 9.87 34.36
CA PRO A 83 21.06 10.63 35.51
C PRO A 83 21.18 12.16 35.35
N ALA A 84 22.01 12.63 34.41
CA ALA A 84 22.17 14.04 34.10
C ALA A 84 20.88 14.61 33.50
N LYS A 85 20.23 15.53 34.22
CA LYS A 85 19.01 16.20 33.76
C LYS A 85 19.37 17.54 33.11
N THR A 86 18.85 17.77 31.92
CA THR A 86 18.85 19.08 31.28
C THR A 86 17.44 19.69 31.32
N ARG A 87 17.35 21.01 31.31
CA ARG A 87 16.07 21.71 31.26
C ARG A 87 15.49 21.61 29.86
N ASP A 88 14.32 20.98 29.72
CA ASP A 88 13.61 20.89 28.45
C ASP A 88 12.67 22.10 28.25
N HIS A 89 12.98 22.89 27.23
CA HIS A 89 12.19 24.06 26.82
C HIS A 89 11.19 23.73 25.70
N SER A 90 11.17 22.49 25.20
CA SER A 90 10.23 22.06 24.17
C SER A 90 8.78 22.13 24.64
N ARG A 91 7.87 22.36 23.70
CA ARG A 91 6.42 22.38 23.92
C ARG A 91 5.75 21.69 22.73
N VAL A 92 4.63 21.02 22.98
CA VAL A 92 3.74 20.54 21.94
C VAL A 92 2.62 21.57 21.81
N PRO A 93 2.54 22.30 20.68
CA PRO A 93 1.44 23.23 20.45
C PRO A 93 0.08 22.51 20.53
N ALA A 94 -0.94 23.17 21.08
CA ALA A 94 -2.30 22.61 21.12
C ALA A 94 -2.90 22.41 19.71
N ARG A 95 -2.36 23.11 18.72
CA ARG A 95 -2.74 23.01 17.31
C ARG A 95 -1.49 22.98 16.45
N LEU A 96 -1.29 21.89 15.72
CA LEU A 96 -0.12 21.70 14.86
C LEU A 96 -0.39 22.23 13.45
N LEU A 97 -1.39 21.65 12.78
CA LEU A 97 -1.77 21.96 11.41
C LEU A 97 -3.29 22.15 11.35
N GLU A 98 -3.73 23.13 10.56
CA GLU A 98 -5.12 23.29 10.17
C GLU A 98 -5.23 22.94 8.69
N TYR A 99 -6.04 21.94 8.38
CA TYR A 99 -6.31 21.58 6.99
C TYR A 99 -7.36 22.51 6.41
N HIS A 100 -7.08 23.04 5.21
CA HIS A 100 -8.02 23.87 4.48
C HIS A 100 -9.14 23.01 3.86
N ALA A 101 -8.80 21.79 3.43
CA ALA A 101 -9.78 20.84 2.95
C ALA A 101 -10.63 20.28 4.10
N LYS A 102 -11.95 20.47 3.97
CA LYS A 102 -12.95 19.83 4.84
C LYS A 102 -13.31 18.46 4.30
N VAL A 103 -13.66 17.57 5.23
CA VAL A 103 -14.35 16.32 4.88
C VAL A 103 -15.82 16.65 4.70
N ALA A 104 -16.25 16.66 3.44
CA ALA A 104 -17.60 17.00 3.03
C ALA A 104 -18.03 15.98 1.97
N GLU A 105 -18.79 14.96 2.38
CA GLU A 105 -19.31 13.94 1.46
C GLU A 105 -20.24 14.57 0.41
N GLU A 106 -20.93 15.65 0.78
CA GLU A 106 -21.82 16.44 -0.06
C GLU A 106 -21.10 17.19 -1.20
N GLU A 107 -19.79 17.44 -1.08
CA GLU A 107 -18.97 18.04 -2.14
C GLU A 107 -18.51 17.00 -3.18
N ALA A 108 -18.80 15.71 -2.97
CA ALA A 108 -18.31 14.66 -3.83
C ALA A 108 -18.95 14.71 -5.21
N THR A 109 -18.12 14.91 -6.23
CA THR A 109 -18.52 14.88 -7.63
C THR A 109 -18.87 13.47 -8.11
N ARG A 110 -18.40 12.44 -7.41
CA ARG A 110 -18.63 11.04 -7.74
C ARG A 110 -18.54 10.16 -6.50
N LYS A 111 -19.41 9.14 -6.48
CA LYS A 111 -19.31 8.00 -5.57
C LYS A 111 -18.75 6.80 -6.32
N ARG A 112 -17.80 6.07 -5.73
CA ARG A 112 -17.20 4.84 -6.29
C ARG A 112 -17.31 3.68 -5.33
N TYR A 113 -17.42 2.49 -5.88
CA TYR A 113 -17.21 1.25 -5.15
C TYR A 113 -15.83 0.70 -5.49
N ILE A 114 -15.03 0.44 -4.46
CA ILE A 114 -13.71 -0.15 -4.57
C ILE A 114 -13.74 -1.46 -3.82
N VAL A 115 -13.76 -2.59 -4.53
CA VAL A 115 -13.96 -3.91 -3.95
C VAL A 115 -12.67 -4.71 -3.98
N MET A 116 -12.27 -5.24 -2.83
CA MET A 116 -11.06 -6.06 -2.68
C MET A 116 -11.43 -7.54 -2.71
N TYR A 117 -10.78 -8.28 -3.60
CA TYR A 117 -10.97 -9.71 -3.83
C TYR A 117 -9.70 -10.49 -3.58
N GLU A 118 -9.89 -11.74 -3.17
CA GLU A 118 -8.87 -12.78 -3.08
C GLU A 118 -9.40 -13.99 -3.84
N TYR A 119 -8.52 -14.64 -4.60
CA TYR A 119 -8.85 -15.79 -5.44
C TYR A 119 -7.97 -16.98 -5.07
N ASP A 120 -8.60 -18.12 -4.84
CA ASP A 120 -7.91 -19.35 -4.46
C ASP A 120 -7.71 -20.30 -5.63
N ASP A 121 -6.63 -21.07 -5.56
CA ASP A 121 -6.41 -22.21 -6.45
C ASP A 121 -7.35 -23.36 -6.05
N GLY A 122 -8.19 -23.81 -6.98
CA GLY A 122 -9.19 -24.84 -6.70
C GLY A 122 -8.63 -26.22 -6.32
N ALA A 123 -7.34 -26.48 -6.57
CA ALA A 123 -6.71 -27.76 -6.24
C ALA A 123 -5.99 -27.74 -4.89
N THR A 124 -5.34 -26.63 -4.55
CA THR A 124 -4.52 -26.48 -3.34
C THR A 124 -5.19 -25.68 -2.24
N GLY A 125 -6.20 -24.87 -2.58
CA GLY A 125 -6.87 -23.94 -1.67
C GLY A 125 -6.00 -22.76 -1.23
N GLY A 126 -4.84 -22.55 -1.86
CA GLY A 126 -3.97 -21.42 -1.56
C GLY A 126 -4.33 -20.17 -2.39
N PRO A 127 -4.04 -18.96 -1.88
CA PRO A 127 -4.31 -17.73 -2.63
C PRO A 127 -3.41 -17.66 -3.86
N THR A 128 -3.98 -17.27 -5.00
CA THR A 128 -3.29 -17.16 -6.29
C THR A 128 -2.98 -15.71 -6.63
N HIS A 129 -3.98 -14.85 -6.50
CA HIS A 129 -3.90 -13.44 -6.79
C HIS A 129 -5.01 -12.70 -6.05
N MET A 130 -4.85 -11.39 -5.98
CA MET A 130 -5.78 -10.50 -5.34
C MET A 130 -6.06 -9.35 -6.28
N TYR A 131 -7.32 -8.93 -6.39
CA TYR A 131 -7.69 -7.84 -7.30
C TYR A 131 -8.48 -6.76 -6.60
N ILE A 132 -8.33 -5.54 -7.12
CA ILE A 132 -9.24 -4.44 -6.87
C ILE A 132 -10.24 -4.38 -8.04
N ASN A 133 -11.54 -4.40 -7.72
CA ASN A 133 -12.65 -4.40 -8.69
C ASN A 133 -12.55 -5.54 -9.72
N GLY A 134 -11.95 -6.68 -9.35
CA GLY A 134 -11.78 -7.84 -10.22
C GLY A 134 -10.94 -7.56 -11.48
N LYS A 135 -10.00 -6.61 -11.41
CA LYS A 135 -9.16 -6.18 -12.54
C LYS A 135 -7.67 -6.30 -12.21
N ARG A 136 -6.88 -6.57 -13.24
CA ARG A 136 -5.41 -6.60 -13.19
C ARG A 136 -4.83 -5.20 -13.30
N LEU A 137 -3.55 -5.05 -13.01
CA LEU A 137 -2.81 -3.80 -13.21
C LEU A 137 -2.86 -3.33 -14.66
N GLU A 138 -2.67 -4.25 -15.62
CA GLU A 138 -2.53 -3.95 -17.05
C GLU A 138 -3.87 -3.62 -17.72
N ASP A 139 -4.99 -3.90 -17.06
CA ASP A 139 -6.30 -3.55 -17.59
C ASP A 139 -6.47 -2.00 -17.59
N PRO A 140 -7.22 -1.41 -18.53
CA PRO A 140 -7.38 0.04 -18.61
C PRO A 140 -7.84 0.70 -17.31
N ALA A 141 -7.33 1.89 -17.01
CA ALA A 141 -7.68 2.64 -15.81
C ALA A 141 -9.19 2.95 -15.72
N THR A 142 -9.78 2.66 -14.57
CA THR A 142 -11.20 2.88 -14.25
C THR A 142 -11.39 4.07 -13.32
N GLU A 143 -10.43 4.28 -12.43
CA GLU A 143 -10.37 5.39 -11.49
C GLU A 143 -9.75 6.58 -12.19
N THR A 144 -10.62 7.40 -12.79
CA THR A 144 -10.28 8.60 -13.55
C THR A 144 -10.86 9.89 -12.96
N PRO A 145 -10.41 10.31 -11.76
CA PRO A 145 -10.92 11.50 -11.09
C PRO A 145 -10.45 12.79 -11.80
N ARG A 146 -11.24 13.86 -11.73
CA ARG A 146 -10.79 15.19 -12.19
C ARG A 146 -9.80 15.80 -11.20
N VAL A 147 -8.80 16.51 -11.70
CA VAL A 147 -7.91 17.32 -10.85
C VAL A 147 -8.75 18.31 -10.04
N GLY A 148 -8.49 18.43 -8.74
CA GLY A 148 -9.26 19.27 -7.82
C GLY A 148 -10.55 18.65 -7.31
N ALA A 149 -10.96 17.48 -7.83
CA ALA A 149 -12.22 16.87 -7.44
C ALA A 149 -12.18 16.32 -6.01
N THR A 150 -13.37 16.27 -5.43
CA THR A 150 -13.68 15.44 -4.26
C THR A 150 -14.46 14.24 -4.74
N GLU A 151 -14.10 13.05 -4.25
CA GLU A 151 -14.86 11.83 -4.48
C GLU A 151 -15.10 11.10 -3.16
N VAL A 152 -16.19 10.32 -3.11
CA VAL A 152 -16.47 9.40 -2.00
C VAL A 152 -16.25 7.99 -2.50
N TRP A 153 -15.36 7.25 -1.85
CA TRP A 153 -15.13 5.84 -2.18
C TRP A 153 -15.69 4.99 -1.04
N GLU A 154 -16.57 4.04 -1.39
CA GLU A 154 -17.01 2.97 -0.51
C GLU A 154 -16.13 1.75 -0.79
N VAL A 155 -15.14 1.55 0.06
CA VAL A 155 -14.17 0.46 -0.03
C VAL A 155 -14.74 -0.77 0.65
N VAL A 156 -14.98 -1.82 -0.12
CA VAL A 156 -15.62 -3.07 0.31
C VAL A 156 -14.54 -4.13 0.42
N ASN A 157 -14.26 -4.61 1.62
CA ASN A 157 -13.32 -5.69 1.82
C ASN A 157 -14.03 -7.04 1.96
N LEU A 158 -13.94 -7.88 0.93
CA LEU A 158 -14.51 -9.22 0.91
C LEU A 158 -13.52 -10.31 1.38
N THR A 159 -12.27 -9.94 1.64
CA THR A 159 -11.20 -10.86 2.03
C THR A 159 -11.16 -11.05 3.56
N PRO A 160 -10.42 -12.04 4.09
CA PRO A 160 -10.21 -12.22 5.52
C PRO A 160 -9.16 -11.26 6.13
N ASP A 161 -8.38 -10.56 5.31
CA ASP A 161 -7.26 -9.72 5.75
C ASP A 161 -7.65 -8.25 5.95
N ASP A 162 -6.89 -7.52 6.78
CA ASP A 162 -6.96 -6.05 6.89
C ASP A 162 -6.00 -5.40 5.89
N HIS A 163 -6.55 -4.76 4.86
CA HIS A 163 -5.75 -4.21 3.76
C HIS A 163 -5.44 -2.72 3.98
N PRO A 164 -4.15 -2.33 4.11
CA PRO A 164 -3.77 -0.92 4.09
C PRO A 164 -3.88 -0.36 2.66
N LEU A 165 -5.00 0.30 2.35
CA LEU A 165 -5.24 0.95 1.07
C LEU A 165 -4.36 2.20 0.95
N HIS A 166 -3.45 2.20 -0.04
CA HIS A 166 -2.62 3.33 -0.41
C HIS A 166 -3.11 3.97 -1.71
N LEU A 167 -3.24 5.30 -1.73
CA LEU A 167 -3.45 6.09 -2.94
C LEU A 167 -2.21 6.96 -3.18
N HIS A 168 -1.63 6.88 -4.37
CA HIS A 168 -0.65 7.86 -4.82
C HIS A 168 -1.34 9.21 -5.08
N LEU A 169 -0.58 10.30 -4.91
CA LEU A 169 -0.96 11.70 -5.16
C LEU A 169 -2.09 12.26 -4.27
N ALA A 170 -3.19 11.54 -4.13
CA ALA A 170 -4.36 11.94 -3.37
C ALA A 170 -4.18 11.68 -1.87
N THR A 171 -4.98 12.38 -1.08
CA THR A 171 -5.19 12.05 0.33
C THR A 171 -6.66 11.84 0.60
N PHE A 172 -6.96 11.06 1.63
CA PHE A 172 -8.30 10.76 2.03
C PHE A 172 -8.43 10.74 3.55
N GLN A 173 -9.68 10.83 4.01
CA GLN A 173 -10.06 10.53 5.39
C GLN A 173 -11.11 9.42 5.39
N ALA A 174 -10.95 8.44 6.26
CA ALA A 174 -12.02 7.51 6.57
C ALA A 174 -13.06 8.21 7.45
N VAL A 175 -14.33 8.08 7.08
CA VAL A 175 -15.44 8.78 7.76
C VAL A 175 -16.34 7.83 8.54
N ARG A 176 -16.54 6.62 8.04
CA ARG A 176 -17.30 5.56 8.71
C ARG A 176 -16.91 4.18 8.17
N ALA A 177 -17.03 3.17 9.02
CA ALA A 177 -16.99 1.77 8.62
C ALA A 177 -18.27 1.07 9.07
N ARG A 178 -18.86 0.26 8.19
CA ARG A 178 -20.08 -0.53 8.45
C ARG A 178 -19.82 -1.99 8.16
N GLY A 179 -20.18 -2.87 9.09
CA GLY A 179 -20.08 -4.31 8.86
C GLY A 179 -20.99 -4.76 7.71
N LEU A 180 -20.53 -5.75 6.94
CA LEU A 180 -21.31 -6.42 5.92
C LEU A 180 -22.15 -7.55 6.56
N VAL A 181 -23.42 -7.65 6.18
CA VAL A 181 -24.33 -8.74 6.56
C VAL A 181 -24.68 -9.57 5.33
N GLY A 182 -25.00 -10.86 5.52
CA GLY A 182 -25.26 -11.78 4.41
C GLY A 182 -24.03 -11.91 3.50
N LEU A 183 -22.84 -12.03 4.09
CA LEU A 183 -21.57 -11.94 3.36
C LEU A 183 -21.45 -13.00 2.26
N ASP A 184 -21.92 -14.23 2.49
CA ASP A 184 -21.87 -15.30 1.49
C ASP A 184 -22.75 -14.97 0.26
N GLU A 185 -24.00 -14.55 0.49
CA GLU A 185 -24.90 -14.10 -0.59
C GLU A 185 -24.30 -12.93 -1.38
N PHE A 186 -23.70 -11.98 -0.67
CA PHE A 186 -23.07 -10.83 -1.30
C PHE A 186 -21.84 -11.24 -2.12
N LYS A 187 -20.97 -12.09 -1.58
CA LYS A 187 -19.80 -12.64 -2.27
C LYS A 187 -20.22 -13.40 -3.52
N ASP A 188 -21.25 -14.24 -3.45
CA ASP A 188 -21.78 -14.99 -4.60
C ASP A 188 -22.27 -14.05 -5.72
N CYS A 189 -22.99 -12.98 -5.35
CA CYS A 189 -23.40 -11.97 -6.32
C CYS A 189 -22.20 -11.25 -6.94
N MET A 190 -21.25 -10.81 -6.11
CA MET A 190 -20.07 -10.08 -6.54
C MET A 190 -19.16 -10.93 -7.43
N ALA A 191 -19.02 -12.23 -7.16
CA ALA A 191 -18.28 -13.17 -8.00
C ALA A 191 -18.91 -13.31 -9.41
N ARG A 192 -20.24 -13.23 -9.50
CA ARG A 192 -20.97 -13.36 -10.77
C ARG A 192 -21.06 -12.06 -11.57
N LEU A 193 -21.30 -10.94 -10.90
CA LEU A 193 -21.60 -9.66 -11.57
C LEU A 193 -20.47 -8.65 -11.51
N ASN A 194 -19.59 -8.73 -10.50
CA ASN A 194 -18.55 -7.74 -10.20
C ASN A 194 -19.09 -6.28 -10.24
N ASP A 195 -20.25 -6.08 -9.63
CA ASP A 195 -20.96 -4.79 -9.60
C ASP A 195 -21.67 -4.62 -8.25
N ALA A 196 -21.06 -3.83 -7.36
CA ALA A 196 -21.54 -3.63 -6.00
C ALA A 196 -22.93 -2.95 -5.96
N GLY A 197 -23.25 -2.11 -6.94
CA GLY A 197 -24.56 -1.47 -7.04
C GLY A 197 -25.64 -2.48 -7.40
N ARG A 198 -25.40 -3.31 -8.42
CA ARG A 198 -26.33 -4.38 -8.82
C ARG A 198 -26.44 -5.49 -7.78
N CYS A 199 -25.41 -5.69 -6.96
CA CYS A 199 -25.41 -6.58 -5.82
C CYS A 199 -25.89 -5.93 -4.51
N ASN A 200 -26.53 -4.76 -4.58
CA ASN A 200 -27.15 -4.10 -3.43
C ASN A 200 -26.23 -3.95 -2.21
N VAL A 201 -24.98 -3.50 -2.42
CA VAL A 201 -24.00 -3.30 -1.33
C VAL A 201 -24.54 -2.46 -0.18
N SER A 202 -25.38 -1.47 -0.44
CA SER A 202 -26.02 -0.64 0.58
C SER A 202 -26.97 -1.44 1.49
N GLY A 203 -27.65 -2.46 0.96
CA GLY A 203 -28.45 -3.39 1.77
C GLY A 203 -27.59 -4.34 2.61
N HIS A 204 -26.42 -4.72 2.10
CA HIS A 204 -25.47 -5.56 2.83
C HIS A 204 -24.65 -4.76 3.86
N ALA A 205 -24.46 -3.44 3.69
CA ALA A 205 -23.75 -2.57 4.64
C ALA A 205 -24.60 -2.17 5.86
N ALA A 206 -25.27 -3.16 6.47
CA ALA A 206 -26.24 -2.98 7.56
C ALA A 206 -25.77 -3.50 8.93
N GLY A 207 -24.50 -3.92 9.04
CA GLY A 207 -23.90 -4.35 10.29
C GLY A 207 -23.46 -3.18 11.18
N ASP A 208 -22.69 -3.53 12.21
CA ASP A 208 -22.25 -2.57 13.22
C ASP A 208 -21.48 -1.39 12.62
N ALA A 209 -21.81 -0.19 13.11
CA ALA A 209 -20.99 0.99 12.87
C ALA A 209 -19.76 0.94 13.75
N VAL A 210 -18.59 0.99 13.13
CA VAL A 210 -17.33 1.21 13.82
C VAL A 210 -16.90 2.64 13.57
N ALA A 211 -16.70 3.38 14.66
CA ALA A 211 -16.13 4.71 14.61
C ALA A 211 -14.67 4.62 14.16
N VAL A 212 -14.28 5.48 13.23
CA VAL A 212 -12.87 5.59 12.80
C VAL A 212 -12.05 6.11 14.00
N PRO A 213 -10.97 5.41 14.39
CA PRO A 213 -10.12 5.85 15.50
C PRO A 213 -9.63 7.27 15.31
N GLU A 214 -9.50 8.05 16.39
CA GLU A 214 -9.13 9.47 16.31
C GLU A 214 -7.83 9.71 15.51
N HIS A 215 -6.85 8.83 15.65
CA HIS A 215 -5.57 8.90 14.93
C HIS A 215 -5.64 8.55 13.43
N GLU A 216 -6.77 8.00 12.98
CA GLU A 216 -7.07 7.70 11.58
C GLU A 216 -8.00 8.74 10.93
N ARG A 217 -8.55 9.68 11.71
CA ARG A 217 -9.42 10.78 11.23
C ARG A 217 -8.64 11.99 10.68
N ALA A 218 -7.36 11.82 10.36
CA ALA A 218 -6.54 12.85 9.72
C ALA A 218 -6.49 12.61 8.20
N TRP A 219 -6.09 13.62 7.43
CA TRP A 219 -5.77 13.43 6.02
C TRP A 219 -4.54 12.54 5.88
N LYS A 220 -4.70 11.42 5.18
CA LYS A 220 -3.67 10.39 5.01
C LYS A 220 -3.70 9.91 3.57
N ASN A 221 -2.65 9.21 3.17
CA ASN A 221 -2.58 8.51 1.90
C ASN A 221 -2.64 6.98 2.07
N VAL A 222 -2.63 6.48 3.31
CA VAL A 222 -2.80 5.07 3.67
C VAL A 222 -3.81 4.94 4.81
N GLY A 223 -4.74 4.00 4.68
CA GLY A 223 -5.77 3.70 5.68
C GLY A 223 -6.15 2.22 5.66
N LYS A 224 -6.54 1.69 6.82
CA LYS A 224 -6.87 0.27 7.01
C LYS A 224 -8.28 -0.06 6.57
N MET A 225 -8.42 -1.14 5.82
CA MET A 225 -9.69 -1.63 5.31
C MET A 225 -9.97 -2.98 5.96
N ALA A 226 -10.71 -2.95 7.07
CA ALA A 226 -10.98 -4.12 7.87
C ALA A 226 -11.80 -5.18 7.10
N PRO A 227 -11.57 -6.49 7.34
CA PRO A 227 -12.25 -7.58 6.65
C PRO A 227 -13.76 -7.61 6.98
N GLY A 228 -14.60 -7.78 5.97
CA GLY A 228 -16.05 -7.83 6.15
C GLY A 228 -16.70 -6.47 6.44
N TYR A 229 -16.02 -5.35 6.13
CA TYR A 229 -16.56 -4.00 6.27
C TYR A 229 -16.65 -3.27 4.92
N VAL A 230 -17.57 -2.31 4.87
CA VAL A 230 -17.56 -1.21 3.91
C VAL A 230 -17.04 0.03 4.63
N THR A 231 -15.86 0.48 4.25
CA THR A 231 -15.25 1.72 4.74
C THR A 231 -15.52 2.83 3.75
N THR A 232 -16.22 3.87 4.19
CA THR A 232 -16.42 5.09 3.40
C THR A 232 -15.25 6.03 3.64
N VAL A 233 -14.61 6.46 2.55
CA VAL A 233 -13.52 7.44 2.56
C VAL A 233 -13.86 8.63 1.66
N VAL A 234 -13.49 9.83 2.10
CA VAL A 234 -13.56 11.05 1.28
C VAL A 234 -12.18 11.33 0.74
N VAL A 235 -12.02 11.30 -0.58
CA VAL A 235 -10.77 11.47 -1.30
C VAL A 235 -10.71 12.86 -1.92
N LYS A 236 -9.60 13.56 -1.74
CA LYS A 236 -9.33 14.87 -2.37
C LYS A 236 -8.16 14.75 -3.34
N PHE A 237 -8.40 15.14 -4.59
CA PHE A 237 -7.39 15.21 -5.65
C PHE A 237 -6.80 16.63 -5.78
N LEU A 238 -6.38 17.19 -4.64
CA LEU A 238 -5.72 18.50 -4.49
C LEU A 238 -4.80 18.51 -3.25
N MET A 239 -4.07 19.61 -3.03
CA MET A 239 -3.25 19.82 -1.84
C MET A 239 -4.14 20.15 -0.63
N VAL A 240 -4.38 19.19 0.27
CA VAL A 240 -5.37 19.34 1.38
C VAL A 240 -4.93 20.30 2.49
N ASP A 241 -3.63 20.53 2.60
CA ASP A 241 -3.01 21.45 3.55
C ASP A 241 -3.16 22.92 3.11
N THR A 242 -3.10 23.21 1.81
CA THR A 242 -3.26 24.58 1.26
C THR A 242 -4.63 24.84 0.62
N GLY A 243 -5.34 23.80 0.20
CA GLY A 243 -6.55 23.89 -0.62
C GLY A 243 -6.28 24.19 -2.09
N GLU A 244 -5.02 24.22 -2.52
CA GLU A 244 -4.62 24.59 -3.89
C GLU A 244 -4.54 23.37 -4.82
N ALA A 245 -4.56 23.65 -6.13
CA ALA A 245 -4.26 22.64 -7.14
C ALA A 245 -2.80 22.18 -7.06
N TYR A 246 -2.50 21.01 -7.61
CA TYR A 246 -1.12 20.51 -7.68
C TYR A 246 -0.23 21.47 -8.49
N PRO A 247 1.02 21.74 -8.05
CA PRO A 247 1.92 22.69 -8.72
C PRO A 247 2.57 22.14 -10.00
N PHE A 248 2.06 21.03 -10.54
CA PHE A 248 2.53 20.33 -11.72
C PHE A 248 1.35 19.71 -12.50
N ASP A 249 1.59 19.25 -13.73
CA ASP A 249 0.54 18.55 -14.50
C ASP A 249 0.29 17.15 -13.93
N ALA A 250 -0.70 17.06 -13.04
CA ALA A 250 -1.13 15.79 -12.44
C ALA A 250 -1.86 14.85 -13.41
N THR A 251 -2.05 15.24 -14.68
CA THR A 251 -2.63 14.39 -15.73
C THR A 251 -1.57 13.75 -16.63
N ALA A 252 -0.29 14.04 -16.39
CA ALA A 252 0.82 13.50 -17.17
C ALA A 252 0.93 11.97 -17.04
N GLU A 253 1.27 11.31 -18.15
CA GLU A 253 1.60 9.88 -18.17
C GLU A 253 2.94 9.61 -17.48
N PRO A 254 3.14 8.43 -16.85
CA PRO A 254 2.29 7.23 -16.90
C PRO A 254 1.11 7.22 -15.91
N GLY A 255 0.80 8.35 -15.27
CA GLY A 255 -0.23 8.44 -14.23
C GLY A 255 0.27 7.93 -12.89
N TYR A 256 -0.67 7.44 -12.07
CA TYR A 256 -0.45 7.03 -10.69
C TYR A 256 -1.04 5.64 -10.44
N VAL A 257 -0.92 5.15 -9.22
CA VAL A 257 -1.52 3.87 -8.80
C VAL A 257 -2.23 4.02 -7.47
N TYR A 258 -3.09 3.07 -7.17
CA TYR A 258 -3.61 2.82 -5.84
C TYR A 258 -3.66 1.31 -5.60
N HIS A 259 -3.36 0.89 -4.39
CA HIS A 259 -3.09 -0.52 -4.10
C HIS A 259 -3.23 -0.85 -2.62
N CYS A 260 -3.26 -2.14 -2.31
CA CYS A 260 -2.93 -2.60 -0.97
C CYS A 260 -1.43 -2.43 -0.74
N HIS A 261 -1.05 -1.97 0.44
CA HIS A 261 0.35 -1.75 0.82
C HIS A 261 0.95 -2.94 1.62
N ILE A 262 0.32 -4.11 1.55
CA ILE A 262 0.98 -5.38 1.87
C ILE A 262 1.70 -5.80 0.60
N LEU A 263 3.03 -5.79 0.61
CA LEU A 263 3.83 -5.99 -0.60
C LEU A 263 3.50 -7.31 -1.32
N ASP A 264 3.31 -8.39 -0.56
CA ASP A 264 2.92 -9.68 -1.12
C ASP A 264 1.55 -9.63 -1.83
N HIS A 265 0.62 -8.78 -1.37
CA HIS A 265 -0.69 -8.60 -1.99
C HIS A 265 -0.60 -7.66 -3.21
N GLU A 266 0.20 -6.61 -3.10
CA GLU A 266 0.51 -5.66 -4.19
C GLU A 266 1.12 -6.39 -5.39
N ASP A 267 2.18 -7.16 -5.16
CA ASP A 267 2.91 -7.91 -6.19
C ASP A 267 2.08 -9.07 -6.75
N ASN A 268 1.18 -9.65 -5.94
CA ASN A 268 0.13 -10.57 -6.40
C ASN A 268 -1.13 -9.84 -6.92
N ALA A 269 -0.93 -8.66 -7.51
CA ALA A 269 -1.85 -7.90 -8.35
C ALA A 269 -2.96 -7.10 -7.65
N MET A 270 -2.91 -6.86 -6.34
CA MET A 270 -3.85 -5.95 -5.65
C MET A 270 -3.47 -4.47 -5.85
N ILE A 271 -3.23 -4.08 -7.10
CA ILE A 271 -2.80 -2.76 -7.56
C ILE A 271 -3.53 -2.38 -8.84
N ARG A 272 -3.92 -1.10 -8.95
CA ARG A 272 -4.64 -0.57 -10.11
C ARG A 272 -4.10 0.81 -10.52
N PRO A 273 -4.10 1.12 -11.83
CA PRO A 273 -3.75 2.44 -12.34
C PRO A 273 -4.84 3.47 -11.96
N LEU A 274 -4.37 4.64 -11.55
CA LEU A 274 -5.12 5.84 -11.20
C LEU A 274 -4.70 6.94 -12.18
N LYS A 275 -5.65 7.45 -12.98
CA LYS A 275 -5.33 8.43 -14.01
C LYS A 275 -6.19 9.68 -13.88
N LEU A 276 -5.62 10.77 -13.42
CA LEU A 276 -6.35 12.02 -13.30
C LEU A 276 -6.65 12.62 -14.68
N ILE A 277 -7.79 13.29 -14.78
CA ILE A 277 -8.25 14.01 -15.98
C ILE A 277 -8.49 15.49 -15.67
N ARG A 278 -8.50 16.33 -16.69
CA ARG A 278 -8.81 17.77 -16.55
C ARG A 278 -10.29 18.01 -16.30
#